data_AF-A0A524CYN6-F1
#
_entry.id   AF-A0A524CYN6-F1
#
_cell.length_a   1.000
_cell.length_b   1.000
_cell.length_c   1.000
_cell.angle_alpha   90.00
_cell.angle_beta   90.00
_cell.angle_gamma   90.00
#
_symmetry.space_group_name_H-M   'P 1'
#
loop_
_entity.id
_entity.type
_entity.pdbx_description
1 polymer ?
#
loop_
_entity_poly.entity_id
_entity_poly.type
_entity_poly.pdbx_seq_one_letter_code
_entity_poly.pdbx_strand_id
1 'polypeptide(L)'
;MAKRSEKSPDSSEKKDGHSEKGVVDSLLTELGVDDEMRQELIESGRMSSDVMRVESADQVRRTMELEKSAERLRDSLSLLERNIMTMDGAIDRIERDLVPVVLSFLVSLKGNLVNMRGDIVTKSKRKAKTNLQSTYLDNDVKPIVEEEFHEIEESLTSGMSTPILEKMRDITEGLKESLKLSVQELAALKGSVDDYAQRATTEVEFLAKELGMKPKVEVPKAVEEKIDALETKIEGLENELDLSKKKLENRENEIDGVRRELAATRLRNEDLEEDLRKMSAGPRVEQETLAELRNQVKSLEASREVLTEKLRESEELADASEKKAKGYLDTISEKDLKIGDLETKVRQLDEQIAKNKERMAEMDEIRARLRSYESGDKMRELERVKAELERASGNLSRMTEDYEETKAKLQHAEETLEGYLSLMDSTEKTKAYLMVEEHGEMSIREIARSLGVAPAIVMKWSEEFQDLGIAWIVDGTTLVHRDQKKS
;
A
#
# COMPACT_ATOMS: atom_id res chain seq x y z
N MET A 1 99.91 58.60 6.28
CA MET A 1 98.71 59.19 6.93
C MET A 1 98.39 58.29 8.12
N ALA A 2 98.89 58.62 9.31
CA ALA A 2 98.14 59.26 10.42
C ALA A 2 96.91 58.44 10.89
N LYS A 3 96.58 58.19 12.17
CA LYS A 3 97.20 58.23 13.52
C LYS A 3 96.04 57.81 14.47
N ARG A 4 96.36 57.35 15.70
CA ARG A 4 95.49 57.16 16.91
C ARG A 4 94.71 55.84 17.03
N SER A 5 94.57 55.22 18.19
CA SER A 5 95.15 55.40 19.55
C SER A 5 94.70 54.22 20.44
N GLU A 6 95.63 53.71 21.24
CA GLU A 6 95.51 53.22 22.63
C GLU A 6 94.18 52.63 23.14
N LYS A 7 94.23 51.39 23.66
CA LYS A 7 94.36 51.12 25.11
C LYS A 7 94.40 49.62 25.40
N SER A 8 95.47 49.17 26.05
CA SER A 8 95.43 47.96 26.91
C SER A 8 94.59 48.28 28.17
N PRO A 9 94.07 47.26 28.87
CA PRO A 9 94.90 46.70 29.93
C PRO A 9 94.89 45.17 30.03
N ASP A 10 96.00 44.73 30.57
CA ASP A 10 96.33 43.41 31.08
C ASP A 10 95.37 42.97 32.19
N SER A 11 94.86 41.74 32.09
CA SER A 11 94.38 40.97 33.25
C SER A 11 94.50 39.49 32.93
N SER A 12 95.58 38.90 33.40
CA SER A 12 95.80 37.47 33.52
C SER A 12 94.68 36.80 34.32
N GLU A 13 93.70 36.22 33.64
CA GLU A 13 92.86 35.17 34.23
C GLU A 13 93.56 33.82 34.07
N LYS A 14 94.25 33.42 35.14
CA LYS A 14 94.39 32.01 35.50
C LYS A 14 92.98 31.43 35.59
N LYS A 15 92.64 30.48 34.73
CA LYS A 15 91.61 29.49 35.02
C LYS A 15 92.24 28.12 34.98
N ASP A 16 92.40 27.63 36.20
CA ASP A 16 92.82 26.31 36.59
C ASP A 16 92.04 25.25 35.80
N GLY A 17 92.74 24.61 34.87
CA GLY A 17 92.39 23.27 34.45
C GLY A 17 92.78 22.33 35.57
N HIS A 18 91.94 22.21 36.61
CA HIS A 18 92.02 21.07 37.51
C HIS A 18 91.70 19.81 36.70
N SER A 19 92.74 19.16 36.20
CA SER A 19 92.65 17.77 35.79
C SER A 19 92.35 16.96 37.04
N GLU A 20 91.23 16.23 37.06
CA GLU A 20 90.85 15.36 38.18
C GLU A 20 91.89 14.26 38.47
N LYS A 21 92.85 14.03 37.55
CA LYS A 21 94.06 13.23 37.80
C LYS A 21 94.96 13.81 38.91
N GLY A 22 94.98 15.13 39.09
CA GLY A 22 95.81 15.79 40.08
C GLY A 22 95.29 15.71 41.53
N VAL A 23 93.99 15.47 41.73
CA VAL A 23 93.40 15.43 43.09
C VAL A 23 93.75 14.11 43.78
N VAL A 24 93.73 13.00 43.04
CA VAL A 24 94.14 11.69 43.54
C VAL A 24 95.66 11.62 43.72
N ASP A 25 96.43 12.21 42.78
CA ASP A 25 97.88 12.34 42.93
C ASP A 25 98.26 13.15 44.17
N SER A 26 97.54 14.25 44.45
CA SER A 26 97.73 15.10 45.64
C SER A 26 97.35 14.37 46.93
N LEU A 27 96.26 13.60 46.96
CA LEU A 27 95.82 12.86 48.15
C LEU A 27 96.74 11.67 48.46
N LEU A 28 97.28 11.00 47.44
CA LEU A 28 98.22 9.89 47.61
C LEU A 28 99.61 10.36 48.04
N THR A 29 100.06 11.53 47.57
CA THR A 29 101.28 12.17 48.08
C THR A 29 101.10 12.72 49.49
N GLU A 30 99.92 13.25 49.87
CA GLU A 30 99.60 13.62 51.26
C GLU A 30 99.55 12.41 52.22
N LEU A 31 99.23 11.22 51.71
CA LEU A 31 99.25 9.95 52.44
C LEU A 31 100.64 9.28 52.48
N GLY A 32 101.67 9.90 51.90
CA GLY A 32 103.06 9.41 51.96
C GLY A 32 103.36 8.23 51.03
N VAL A 33 102.63 8.09 49.93
CA VAL A 33 102.87 7.03 48.93
C VAL A 33 103.79 7.57 47.84
N ASP A 34 105.06 7.18 47.89
CA ASP A 34 106.07 7.56 46.89
C ASP A 34 105.87 6.78 45.58
N ASP A 35 106.36 7.32 44.45
CA ASP A 35 106.18 6.74 43.10
C ASP A 35 106.71 5.30 42.97
N GLU A 36 107.70 4.90 43.78
CA GLU A 36 108.20 3.51 43.88
C GLU A 36 107.18 2.55 44.53
N MET A 37 106.57 2.96 45.65
CA MET A 37 105.50 2.17 46.29
C MET A 37 104.27 2.06 45.40
N ARG A 38 104.04 3.08 44.56
CA ARG A 38 102.96 3.10 43.58
C ARG A 38 103.18 2.07 42.47
N GLN A 39 104.41 1.92 42.01
CA GLN A 39 104.82 0.90 41.05
C GLN A 39 104.74 -0.52 41.64
N GLU A 40 105.18 -0.71 42.90
CA GLU A 40 105.06 -2.01 43.59
C GLU A 40 103.60 -2.41 43.88
N LEU A 41 102.69 -1.47 44.16
CA LEU A 41 101.28 -1.76 44.37
C LEU A 41 100.54 -2.16 43.08
N ILE A 42 100.97 -1.61 41.93
CA ILE A 42 100.46 -1.97 40.59
C ILE A 42 101.04 -3.33 40.16
N GLU A 43 102.35 -3.57 40.39
CA GLU A 43 103.00 -4.85 40.06
C GLU A 43 102.57 -6.01 40.99
N SER A 44 102.25 -5.73 42.25
CA SER A 44 101.74 -6.75 43.19
C SER A 44 100.25 -7.08 43.01
N GLY A 45 99.57 -6.42 42.07
CA GLY A 45 98.14 -6.64 41.77
C GLY A 45 97.19 -6.21 42.89
N ARG A 46 97.68 -5.50 43.93
CA ARG A 46 96.86 -4.99 45.03
C ARG A 46 96.18 -3.65 44.70
N MET A 47 96.68 -2.93 43.68
CA MET A 47 95.94 -1.89 42.98
C MET A 47 95.78 -2.27 41.50
N SER A 48 94.56 -2.55 41.06
CA SER A 48 94.24 -2.65 39.63
C SER A 48 94.18 -1.24 39.05
N SER A 49 94.72 -1.02 37.84
CA SER A 49 94.62 0.29 37.16
C SER A 49 93.16 0.71 36.90
N ASP A 50 92.20 -0.22 37.00
CA ASP A 50 90.77 0.07 36.90
C ASP A 50 90.18 0.73 38.16
N VAL A 51 90.83 0.64 39.32
CA VAL A 51 90.39 1.33 40.55
C VAL A 51 90.52 2.85 40.42
N MET A 52 91.29 3.34 39.45
CA MET A 52 91.48 4.76 39.15
C MET A 52 90.46 5.33 38.15
N ARG A 53 89.53 4.52 37.62
CA ARG A 53 88.37 5.00 36.87
C ARG A 53 87.20 5.18 37.83
N VAL A 54 87.30 6.20 38.67
CA VAL A 54 86.10 6.75 39.32
C VAL A 54 85.26 7.33 38.20
N GLU A 55 84.08 6.76 37.96
CA GLU A 55 83.09 7.36 37.06
C GLU A 55 82.91 8.82 37.46
N SER A 56 83.05 9.73 36.51
CA SER A 56 82.88 11.16 36.79
C SER A 56 81.51 11.39 37.43
N ALA A 57 81.41 12.34 38.37
CA ALA A 57 80.13 12.67 39.01
C ALA A 57 79.03 13.01 37.97
N ASP A 58 79.45 13.52 36.81
CA ASP A 58 78.58 13.80 35.66
C ASP A 58 78.14 12.54 34.88
N GLN A 59 78.90 11.44 34.89
CA GLN A 59 78.44 10.14 34.39
C GLN A 59 77.39 9.55 35.33
N VAL A 60 77.63 9.55 36.64
CA VAL A 60 76.69 9.02 37.66
C VAL A 60 75.37 9.81 37.68
N ARG A 61 75.42 11.14 37.48
CA ARG A 61 74.20 11.96 37.41
C ARG A 61 73.36 11.65 36.18
N ARG A 62 73.98 11.40 35.02
CA ARG A 62 73.29 11.10 33.76
C ARG A 62 72.65 9.70 33.77
N THR A 63 73.34 8.71 34.33
CA THR A 63 72.77 7.37 34.53
C THR A 63 71.57 7.41 35.49
N MET A 64 71.65 8.17 36.59
CA MET A 64 70.54 8.33 37.54
C MET A 64 69.32 9.06 36.91
N GLU A 65 69.56 10.03 36.02
CA GLU A 65 68.49 10.70 35.28
C GLU A 65 67.85 9.77 34.22
N LEU A 66 68.61 8.87 33.60
CA LEU A 66 68.10 7.82 32.71
C LEU A 66 67.26 6.77 33.45
N GLU A 67 67.70 6.34 34.63
CA GLU A 67 66.94 5.39 35.45
C GLU A 67 65.58 5.98 35.87
N LYS A 68 65.54 7.26 36.25
CA LYS A 68 64.29 7.95 36.61
C LYS A 68 63.33 8.10 35.42
N SER A 69 63.81 8.29 34.19
CA SER A 69 62.91 8.30 33.02
C SER A 69 62.45 6.89 32.67
N ALA A 70 63.29 5.87 32.86
CA ALA A 70 62.92 4.47 32.67
C ALA A 70 61.83 4.00 33.67
N GLU A 71 61.90 4.43 34.93
CA GLU A 71 60.86 4.14 35.94
C GLU A 71 59.51 4.75 35.55
N ARG A 72 59.48 6.03 35.16
CA ARG A 72 58.22 6.69 34.72
C ARG A 72 57.60 6.02 33.49
N LEU A 73 58.44 5.52 32.58
CA LEU A 73 58.01 4.79 31.40
C LEU A 73 57.39 3.45 31.77
N ARG A 74 57.98 2.72 32.73
CA ARG A 74 57.41 1.48 33.28
C ARG A 74 56.07 1.72 33.99
N ASP A 75 55.96 2.77 34.79
CA ASP A 75 54.72 3.11 35.49
C ASP A 75 53.60 3.44 34.51
N SER A 76 53.91 4.21 33.46
CA SER A 76 52.96 4.56 32.40
C SER A 76 52.50 3.34 31.60
N LEU A 77 53.40 2.39 31.33
CA LEU A 77 53.05 1.11 30.70
C LEU A 77 52.12 0.27 31.59
N SER A 78 52.40 0.21 32.90
CA SER A 78 51.59 -0.58 33.84
C SER A 78 50.14 -0.08 33.97
N LEU A 79 49.93 1.24 33.91
CA LEU A 79 48.60 1.85 33.92
C LEU A 79 47.84 1.51 32.63
N LEU A 80 48.53 1.62 31.49
CA LEU A 80 47.97 1.29 30.20
C LEU A 80 47.54 -0.18 30.10
N GLU A 81 48.38 -1.08 30.59
CA GLU A 81 48.11 -2.51 30.64
C GLU A 81 46.88 -2.83 31.49
N ARG A 82 46.75 -2.20 32.67
CA ARG A 82 45.58 -2.35 33.53
C ARG A 82 44.30 -1.87 32.84
N ASN A 83 44.35 -0.76 32.12
CA ASN A 83 43.18 -0.23 31.41
C ASN A 83 42.79 -1.09 30.20
N ILE A 84 43.76 -1.64 29.47
CA ILE A 84 43.49 -2.63 28.42
C ILE A 84 42.79 -3.85 29.01
N MET A 85 43.26 -4.38 30.14
CA MET A 85 42.59 -5.52 30.80
C MET A 85 41.16 -5.19 31.26
N THR A 86 40.89 -3.97 31.72
CA THR A 86 39.51 -3.56 32.04
C THR A 86 38.61 -3.44 30.81
N MET A 87 39.17 -3.05 29.66
CA MET A 87 38.43 -2.99 28.39
C MET A 87 38.11 -4.39 27.88
N ASP A 88 39.07 -5.32 27.99
CA ASP A 88 38.90 -6.74 27.64
C ASP A 88 37.80 -7.39 28.49
N GLY A 89 37.82 -7.17 29.81
CA GLY A 89 36.77 -7.65 30.71
C GLY A 89 35.40 -6.98 30.51
N ALA A 90 35.32 -5.85 29.81
CA ALA A 90 34.06 -5.25 29.37
C ALA A 90 33.56 -5.90 28.08
N ILE A 91 34.46 -6.20 27.14
CA ILE A 91 34.16 -6.93 25.89
C ILE A 91 33.67 -8.35 26.20
N ASP A 92 34.36 -9.06 27.11
CA ASP A 92 33.95 -10.39 27.56
C ASP A 92 32.53 -10.41 28.15
N ARG A 93 32.15 -9.35 28.87
CA ARG A 93 30.79 -9.20 29.40
C ARG A 93 29.75 -9.01 28.30
N ILE A 94 30.10 -8.31 27.21
CA ILE A 94 29.21 -8.16 26.05
C ILE A 94 29.00 -9.52 25.38
N GLU A 95 30.08 -10.24 25.11
CA GLU A 95 30.04 -11.55 24.45
C GLU A 95 29.34 -12.61 25.29
N ARG A 96 29.50 -12.55 26.62
CA ARG A 96 28.94 -13.56 27.52
C ARG A 96 27.52 -13.26 27.98
N ASP A 97 27.18 -12.01 28.23
CA ASP A 97 25.89 -11.66 28.85
C ASP A 97 24.87 -11.14 27.83
N LEU A 98 25.31 -10.37 26.82
CA LEU A 98 24.39 -9.74 25.88
C LEU A 98 24.09 -10.66 24.68
N VAL A 99 25.13 -11.21 24.06
CA VAL A 99 25.00 -12.01 22.83
C VAL A 99 24.11 -13.25 23.04
N PRO A 100 24.25 -14.05 24.12
CA PRO A 100 23.44 -15.25 24.30
C PRO A 100 21.99 -14.93 24.68
N VAL A 101 21.75 -13.84 25.41
CA VAL A 101 20.38 -13.40 25.76
C VAL A 101 19.64 -12.94 24.50
N VAL A 102 20.30 -12.15 23.66
CA VAL A 102 19.72 -11.70 22.39
C VAL A 102 19.47 -12.88 21.43
N LEU A 103 20.44 -13.79 21.29
CA LEU A 103 20.29 -14.98 20.44
C LEU A 103 19.20 -15.94 20.94
N SER A 104 19.20 -16.28 22.24
CA SER A 104 18.20 -17.19 22.80
C SER A 104 16.79 -16.63 22.70
N PHE A 105 16.62 -15.33 22.90
CA PHE A 105 15.34 -14.66 22.79
C PHE A 105 14.86 -14.58 21.34
N LEU A 106 15.72 -14.19 20.38
CA LEU A 106 15.38 -14.16 18.96
C LEU A 106 15.05 -15.56 18.41
N VAL A 107 15.82 -16.58 18.80
CA VAL A 107 15.58 -17.97 18.39
C VAL A 107 14.28 -18.50 19.00
N SER A 108 14.01 -18.22 20.28
CA SER A 108 12.76 -18.63 20.94
C SER A 108 11.55 -17.94 20.32
N LEU A 109 11.62 -16.64 20.06
CA LEU A 109 10.54 -15.86 19.48
C LEU A 109 10.24 -16.30 18.04
N LYS A 110 11.29 -16.49 17.21
CA LYS A 110 11.16 -17.02 15.86
C LYS A 110 10.58 -18.44 15.88
N GLY A 111 11.01 -19.28 16.82
CA GLY A 111 10.44 -20.61 17.03
C GLY A 111 8.94 -20.56 17.37
N ASN A 112 8.53 -19.65 18.27
CA ASN A 112 7.14 -19.47 18.66
C ASN A 112 6.27 -18.93 17.51
N LEU A 113 6.76 -17.97 16.72
CA LEU A 113 6.07 -17.45 15.54
C LEU A 113 5.91 -18.53 14.46
N VAL A 114 6.96 -19.28 14.16
CA VAL A 114 6.89 -20.40 13.21
C VAL A 114 5.93 -21.48 13.70
N ASN A 115 5.92 -21.78 15.01
CA ASN A 115 4.99 -22.74 15.59
C ASN A 115 3.53 -22.26 15.52
N MET A 116 3.25 -20.98 15.81
CA MET A 116 1.90 -20.43 15.66
C MET A 116 1.44 -20.41 14.20
N ARG A 117 2.30 -19.99 13.27
CA ARG A 117 2.03 -20.06 11.83
C ARG A 117 1.73 -21.49 11.40
N GLY A 118 2.56 -22.43 11.84
CA GLY A 118 2.38 -23.86 11.61
C GLY A 118 1.08 -24.38 12.20
N ASP A 119 0.71 -23.96 13.40
CA ASP A 119 -0.54 -24.34 14.06
C ASP A 119 -1.76 -23.78 13.33
N ILE A 120 -1.77 -22.50 12.98
CA ILE A 120 -2.91 -21.87 12.30
C ILE A 120 -3.10 -22.49 10.91
N VAL A 121 -2.05 -22.63 10.10
CA VAL A 121 -2.19 -23.16 8.75
C VAL A 121 -2.38 -24.68 8.77
N THR A 122 -1.52 -25.40 9.49
CA THR A 122 -1.49 -26.87 9.43
C THR A 122 -2.57 -27.52 10.29
N LYS A 123 -2.87 -27.02 11.51
CA LYS A 123 -3.98 -27.59 12.30
C LYS A 123 -5.33 -27.20 11.72
N SER A 124 -5.49 -25.99 11.18
CA SER A 124 -6.76 -25.62 10.53
C SER A 124 -6.99 -26.44 9.27
N LYS A 125 -5.94 -26.69 8.46
CA LYS A 125 -6.00 -27.59 7.30
C LYS A 125 -6.36 -29.03 7.70
N ARG A 126 -5.79 -29.55 8.79
CA ARG A 126 -6.16 -30.88 9.31
C ARG A 126 -7.58 -30.96 9.87
N LYS A 127 -8.13 -29.85 10.37
CA LYS A 127 -9.51 -29.77 10.89
C LYS A 127 -10.55 -29.49 9.80
N ALA A 128 -10.13 -29.13 8.59
CA ALA A 128 -11.00 -28.97 7.44
C ALA A 128 -11.65 -30.32 7.09
N LYS A 129 -12.98 -30.37 7.07
CA LYS A 129 -13.74 -31.59 6.80
C LYS A 129 -14.07 -31.77 5.32
N THR A 130 -13.89 -30.72 4.51
CA THR A 130 -14.19 -30.72 3.08
C THR A 130 -12.99 -30.22 2.28
N ASN A 131 -12.87 -30.69 1.04
CA ASN A 131 -11.83 -30.22 0.12
C ASN A 131 -11.96 -28.70 -0.10
N LEU A 132 -13.19 -28.17 -0.16
CA LEU A 132 -13.44 -26.74 -0.30
C LEU A 132 -12.88 -25.92 0.88
N GLN A 133 -13.00 -26.42 2.11
CA GLN A 133 -12.40 -25.80 3.29
C GLN A 133 -10.87 -25.87 3.27
N SER A 134 -10.29 -26.98 2.80
CA SER A 134 -8.83 -27.08 2.64
C SER A 134 -8.31 -26.11 1.57
N THR A 135 -9.03 -25.96 0.45
CA THR A 135 -8.67 -25.02 -0.62
C THR A 135 -8.79 -23.57 -0.17
N TYR A 136 -9.85 -23.21 0.57
CA TYR A 136 -10.00 -21.90 1.20
C TYR A 136 -8.86 -21.60 2.20
N LEU A 137 -8.44 -22.60 2.98
CA LEU A 137 -7.32 -22.43 3.91
C LEU A 137 -5.98 -22.22 3.21
N ASP A 138 -5.72 -22.91 2.09
CA ASP A 138 -4.47 -22.77 1.33
C ASP A 138 -4.43 -21.49 0.49
N ASN A 139 -5.56 -21.06 -0.08
CA ASN A 139 -5.61 -19.94 -1.03
C ASN A 139 -5.93 -18.60 -0.38
N ASP A 140 -6.77 -18.58 0.66
CA ASP A 140 -7.25 -17.32 1.25
C ASP A 140 -6.66 -17.12 2.66
N VAL A 141 -6.68 -18.15 3.51
CA VAL A 141 -6.22 -17.99 4.91
C VAL A 141 -4.70 -18.00 5.03
N LYS A 142 -4.00 -18.89 4.31
CA LYS A 142 -2.54 -18.97 4.35
C LYS A 142 -1.86 -17.65 3.95
N PRO A 143 -2.20 -16.98 2.83
CA PRO A 143 -1.57 -15.71 2.49
C PRO A 143 -1.87 -14.61 3.50
N ILE A 144 -3.10 -14.51 4.03
CA ILE A 144 -3.43 -13.55 5.10
C ILE A 144 -2.58 -13.80 6.35
N VAL A 145 -2.42 -15.06 6.74
CA VAL A 145 -1.58 -15.43 7.89
C VAL A 145 -0.10 -15.15 7.60
N GLU A 146 0.37 -15.33 6.37
CA GLU A 146 1.75 -15.01 5.99
C GLU A 146 2.02 -13.49 6.01
N GLU A 147 1.07 -12.68 5.54
CA GLU A 147 1.15 -11.21 5.53
C GLU A 147 1.11 -10.63 6.96
N GLU A 148 0.13 -11.03 7.77
CA GLU A 148 0.01 -10.57 9.17
C GLU A 148 1.21 -11.01 10.02
N PHE A 149 1.76 -12.21 9.79
CA PHE A 149 2.99 -12.62 10.49
C PHE A 149 4.21 -11.87 9.99
N HIS A 150 4.24 -11.44 8.73
CA HIS A 150 5.32 -10.59 8.22
C HIS A 150 5.27 -9.20 8.86
N GLU A 151 4.10 -8.59 8.97
CA GLU A 151 3.91 -7.32 9.69
C GLU A 151 4.28 -7.44 11.18
N ILE A 152 3.92 -8.57 11.82
CA ILE A 152 4.32 -8.84 13.21
C ILE A 152 5.84 -9.02 13.31
N GLU A 153 6.49 -9.71 12.38
CA GLU A 153 7.97 -9.85 12.33
C GLU A 153 8.65 -8.48 12.12
N GLU A 154 8.11 -7.62 11.26
CA GLU A 154 8.63 -6.27 11.00
C GLU A 154 8.42 -5.34 12.20
N SER A 155 7.23 -5.40 12.81
CA SER A 155 6.89 -4.66 14.02
C SER A 155 7.74 -5.10 15.22
N LEU A 156 7.99 -6.42 15.37
CA LEU A 156 8.84 -6.96 16.43
C LEU A 156 10.32 -6.60 16.23
N THR A 157 10.82 -6.62 15.01
CA THR A 157 12.19 -6.17 14.72
C THR A 157 12.37 -4.68 14.99
N SER A 158 11.33 -3.86 14.76
CA SER A 158 11.37 -2.43 15.12
C SER A 158 11.16 -2.16 16.63
N GLY A 159 10.25 -2.87 17.29
CA GLY A 159 9.85 -2.66 18.69
C GLY A 159 10.83 -3.25 19.71
N MET A 160 11.49 -4.37 19.37
CA MET A 160 12.52 -5.00 20.21
C MET A 160 13.88 -4.30 20.12
N SER A 161 14.02 -3.33 19.21
CA SER A 161 15.20 -2.48 19.17
C SER A 161 15.34 -1.72 20.49
N THR A 162 14.27 -1.22 21.11
CA THR A 162 14.39 -0.28 22.23
C THR A 162 15.15 -0.81 23.47
N PRO A 163 14.82 -1.98 24.07
CA PRO A 163 15.53 -2.46 25.25
C PRO A 163 16.95 -2.95 24.93
N ILE A 164 17.15 -3.50 23.73
CA ILE A 164 18.47 -3.94 23.24
C ILE A 164 19.35 -2.71 22.95
N LEU A 165 18.77 -1.66 22.36
CA LEU A 165 19.42 -0.39 22.09
C LEU A 165 19.76 0.35 23.38
N GLU A 166 18.92 0.26 24.42
CA GLU A 166 19.20 0.84 25.74
C GLU A 166 20.39 0.13 26.41
N LYS A 167 20.41 -1.21 26.40
CA LYS A 167 21.57 -1.99 26.87
C LYS A 167 22.83 -1.76 26.04
N MET A 168 22.71 -1.71 24.71
CA MET A 168 23.79 -1.36 23.80
C MET A 168 24.32 0.05 24.05
N ARG A 169 23.43 1.00 24.37
CA ARG A 169 23.80 2.37 24.68
C ARG A 169 24.58 2.47 25.99
N ASP A 170 24.12 1.82 27.05
CA ASP A 170 24.83 1.79 28.33
C ASP A 170 26.24 1.19 28.18
N ILE A 171 26.34 0.11 27.41
CA ILE A 171 27.62 -0.54 27.08
C ILE A 171 28.51 0.38 26.23
N THR A 172 27.93 1.04 25.23
CA THR A 172 28.67 1.96 24.35
C THR A 172 29.17 3.18 25.11
N GLU A 173 28.38 3.71 26.05
CA GLU A 173 28.80 4.79 26.95
C GLU A 173 29.94 4.35 27.87
N GLY A 174 29.87 3.14 28.45
CA GLY A 174 30.95 2.55 29.24
C GLY A 174 32.25 2.31 28.45
N LEU A 175 32.14 1.74 27.24
CA LEU A 175 33.29 1.56 26.34
C LEU A 175 33.91 2.89 25.93
N LYS A 176 33.08 3.90 25.65
CA LYS A 176 33.55 5.25 25.27
C LYS A 176 34.31 5.91 26.41
N GLU A 177 33.88 5.73 27.65
CA GLU A 177 34.57 6.26 28.84
C GLU A 177 35.91 5.56 29.07
N SER A 178 35.94 4.23 29.00
CA SER A 178 37.19 3.44 29.07
C SER A 178 38.16 3.79 27.94
N LEU A 179 37.68 3.96 26.70
CA LEU A 179 38.51 4.34 25.56
C LEU A 179 39.12 5.74 25.76
N LYS A 180 38.35 6.68 26.33
CA LYS A 180 38.84 8.03 26.63
C LYS A 180 39.98 8.01 27.65
N LEU A 181 39.89 7.17 28.67
CA LEU A 181 40.95 6.97 29.66
C LEU A 181 42.21 6.37 29.01
N SER A 182 42.07 5.31 28.21
CA SER A 182 43.19 4.71 27.48
C SER A 182 43.88 5.70 26.52
N VAL A 183 43.14 6.58 25.85
CA VAL A 183 43.71 7.62 24.98
C VAL A 183 44.50 8.66 25.79
N GLN A 184 44.03 9.04 26.97
CA GLN A 184 44.75 9.97 27.85
C GLN A 184 46.06 9.35 28.37
N GLU A 185 46.06 8.06 28.70
CA GLU A 185 47.26 7.35 29.14
C GLU A 185 48.24 7.06 28.00
N LEU A 186 47.76 6.79 26.78
CA LEU A 186 48.60 6.70 25.58
C LEU A 186 49.36 8.02 25.33
N ALA A 187 48.69 9.15 25.55
CA ALA A 187 49.32 10.47 25.45
C ALA A 187 50.39 10.68 26.54
N ALA A 188 50.14 10.22 27.77
CA ALA A 188 51.12 10.26 28.86
C ALA A 188 52.32 9.35 28.61
N LEU A 189 52.08 8.12 28.12
CA LEU A 189 53.11 7.16 27.75
C LEU A 189 54.02 7.72 26.66
N LYS A 190 53.46 8.35 25.63
CA LYS A 190 54.23 9.02 24.58
C LYS A 190 55.20 10.06 25.16
N GLY A 191 54.73 10.89 26.09
CA GLY A 191 55.59 11.87 26.77
C GLY A 191 56.74 11.23 27.57
N SER A 192 56.51 10.07 28.20
CA SER A 192 57.55 9.33 28.93
C SER A 192 58.59 8.68 28.00
N VAL A 193 58.17 8.20 26.82
CA VAL A 193 59.05 7.61 25.80
C VAL A 193 59.96 8.66 25.19
N ASP A 194 59.42 9.84 24.86
CA ASP A 194 60.19 10.95 24.30
C ASP A 194 61.27 11.44 25.30
N ASP A 195 60.96 11.52 26.60
CA ASP A 195 61.92 11.90 27.66
C ASP A 195 63.05 10.86 27.84
N TYR A 196 62.74 9.57 27.77
CA TYR A 196 63.75 8.50 27.83
C TYR A 196 64.69 8.51 26.62
N ALA A 197 64.13 8.64 25.40
CA ALA A 197 64.89 8.64 24.16
C ALA A 197 65.91 9.79 24.08
N GLN A 198 65.52 11.00 24.52
CA GLN A 198 66.43 12.15 24.55
C GLN A 198 67.63 11.92 25.46
N ARG A 199 67.41 11.39 26.68
CA ARG A 199 68.49 11.16 27.64
C ARG A 199 69.46 10.07 27.19
N ALA A 200 68.95 8.98 26.60
CA ALA A 200 69.78 7.89 26.10
C ALA A 200 70.74 8.35 24.99
N THR A 201 70.28 9.25 24.12
CA THR A 201 71.08 9.77 23.00
C THR A 201 72.29 10.58 23.50
N THR A 202 72.11 11.39 24.55
CA THR A 202 73.19 12.23 25.10
C THR A 202 74.30 11.45 25.81
N GLU A 203 74.03 10.24 26.26
CA GLU A 203 75.02 9.39 26.95
C GLU A 203 75.96 8.70 25.96
N VAL A 204 75.41 8.26 24.82
CA VAL A 204 76.17 7.63 23.73
C VAL A 204 77.21 8.58 23.13
N GLU A 205 76.87 9.86 22.98
CA GLU A 205 77.78 10.87 22.42
C GLU A 205 79.00 11.16 23.32
N PHE A 206 78.85 10.98 24.64
CA PHE A 206 79.91 11.28 25.60
C PHE A 206 81.01 10.20 25.61
N LEU A 207 80.62 8.92 25.58
CA LEU A 207 81.55 7.78 25.64
C LEU A 207 82.48 7.70 24.42
N ALA A 208 82.04 8.18 23.26
CA ALA A 208 82.82 8.16 22.02
C ALA A 208 84.09 9.04 22.06
N LYS A 209 84.15 10.05 22.94
CA LYS A 209 85.19 11.08 22.94
C LYS A 209 86.44 10.73 23.77
N GLU A 210 86.37 9.75 24.66
CA GLU A 210 87.37 9.53 25.72
C GLU A 210 88.54 8.59 25.33
N LEU A 211 88.45 7.88 24.20
CA LEU A 211 89.34 6.75 23.86
C LEU A 211 90.60 7.06 22.99
N GLY A 212 91.01 8.33 22.79
CA GLY A 212 91.77 8.73 21.58
C GLY A 212 93.29 9.08 21.55
N MET A 213 94.18 8.96 22.57
CA MET A 213 95.59 9.50 22.44
C MET A 213 96.76 8.67 23.07
N LYS A 214 97.92 8.52 22.38
CA LYS A 214 99.25 8.00 22.89
C LYS A 214 100.51 8.58 22.15
N PRO A 215 101.74 8.68 22.76
CA PRO A 215 102.97 9.28 22.17
C PRO A 215 104.24 8.37 22.00
N LYS A 216 105.28 8.82 21.26
CA LYS A 216 106.55 8.11 20.84
C LYS A 216 107.85 8.90 21.18
N VAL A 217 109.03 8.22 21.23
CA VAL A 217 110.41 8.74 21.47
C VAL A 217 111.46 8.07 20.53
N GLU A 218 112.55 8.78 20.13
CA GLU A 218 113.52 8.45 19.04
C GLU A 218 114.99 8.11 19.49
N VAL A 219 115.78 7.42 18.63
CA VAL A 219 117.13 6.82 18.87
C VAL A 219 118.15 7.12 17.72
N PRO A 220 119.51 7.16 17.92
CA PRO A 220 120.53 7.76 17.02
C PRO A 220 121.25 6.95 15.89
N LYS A 221 121.93 7.72 15.02
CA LYS A 221 122.57 7.53 13.66
C LYS A 221 123.39 6.30 13.22
N ALA A 222 124.14 5.61 14.06
CA ALA A 222 124.82 4.36 13.62
C ALA A 222 123.90 3.15 13.73
N VAL A 223 122.88 3.29 14.60
CA VAL A 223 121.70 2.47 14.59
C VAL A 223 120.88 2.86 13.36
N GLU A 224 120.73 4.15 12.97
CA GLU A 224 120.02 4.59 11.72
C GLU A 224 120.40 3.74 10.49
N GLU A 225 121.64 3.60 10.03
CA GLU A 225 121.85 2.86 8.75
C GLU A 225 121.50 1.35 8.83
N LYS A 226 121.69 0.72 9.99
CA LYS A 226 121.21 -0.66 10.22
C LYS A 226 119.71 -0.70 10.51
N ILE A 227 119.17 0.36 11.09
CA ILE A 227 117.76 0.65 11.30
C ILE A 227 117.16 0.83 9.92
N ASP A 228 117.53 1.77 9.06
CA ASP A 228 117.14 1.94 7.66
C ASP A 228 117.13 0.62 6.86
N ALA A 229 118.17 -0.20 6.96
CA ALA A 229 118.23 -1.50 6.27
C ALA A 229 117.30 -2.56 6.92
N LEU A 230 117.12 -2.51 8.24
CA LEU A 230 116.12 -3.30 8.96
C LEU A 230 114.72 -2.72 8.82
N GLU A 231 114.56 -1.41 8.63
CA GLU A 231 113.34 -0.62 8.49
C GLU A 231 112.78 -0.89 7.11
N THR A 232 113.59 -0.86 6.06
CA THR A 232 113.14 -1.31 4.73
C THR A 232 112.70 -2.78 4.73
N LYS A 233 113.36 -3.66 5.50
CA LYS A 233 112.90 -5.05 5.69
C LYS A 233 111.66 -5.15 6.58
N ILE A 234 111.59 -4.34 7.63
CA ILE A 234 110.46 -4.28 8.57
C ILE A 234 109.27 -3.72 7.83
N GLU A 235 109.39 -2.63 7.06
CA GLU A 235 108.38 -2.09 6.15
C GLU A 235 107.94 -3.13 5.12
N GLY A 236 108.87 -3.91 4.53
CA GLY A 236 108.52 -5.02 3.66
C GLY A 236 107.65 -6.06 4.37
N LEU A 237 108.07 -6.50 5.56
CA LEU A 237 107.34 -7.47 6.39
C LEU A 237 106.05 -6.89 6.98
N GLU A 238 105.99 -5.61 7.30
CA GLU A 238 104.82 -4.88 7.80
C GLU A 238 103.79 -4.75 6.70
N ASN A 239 104.21 -4.45 5.46
CA ASN A 239 103.33 -4.45 4.30
C ASN A 239 102.77 -5.86 4.02
N GLU A 240 103.61 -6.90 4.08
CA GLU A 240 103.16 -8.29 3.94
C GLU A 240 102.21 -8.71 5.07
N LEU A 241 102.52 -8.32 6.31
CA LEU A 241 101.72 -8.58 7.49
C LEU A 241 100.39 -7.85 7.42
N ASP A 242 100.34 -6.59 7.00
CA ASP A 242 99.13 -5.81 6.84
C ASP A 242 98.26 -6.35 5.71
N LEU A 243 98.87 -6.78 4.59
CA LEU A 243 98.15 -7.48 3.54
C LEU A 243 97.58 -8.82 4.05
N SER A 244 98.32 -9.55 4.88
CA SER A 244 97.86 -10.80 5.49
C SER A 244 96.73 -10.57 6.48
N LYS A 245 96.84 -9.55 7.34
CA LYS A 245 95.78 -9.13 8.29
C LYS A 245 94.51 -8.71 7.56
N LYS A 246 94.62 -7.89 6.52
CA LYS A 246 93.47 -7.50 5.68
C LYS A 246 92.83 -8.71 5.00
N LYS A 247 93.62 -9.68 4.53
CA LYS A 247 93.09 -10.94 3.99
C LYS A 247 92.38 -11.78 5.05
N LEU A 248 92.94 -11.87 6.25
CA LEU A 248 92.33 -12.56 7.38
C LEU A 248 91.01 -11.89 7.79
N GLU A 249 91.01 -10.58 7.96
CA GLU A 249 89.82 -9.80 8.29
C GLU A 249 88.72 -9.96 7.23
N ASN A 250 89.09 -9.88 5.94
CA ASN A 250 88.14 -10.15 4.85
C ASN A 250 87.58 -11.58 4.92
N ARG A 251 88.40 -12.57 5.26
CA ARG A 251 87.96 -13.96 5.40
C ARG A 251 87.08 -14.18 6.63
N GLU A 252 87.38 -13.52 7.74
CA GLU A 252 86.53 -13.54 8.94
C GLU A 252 85.16 -12.90 8.64
N ASN A 253 85.15 -11.76 7.94
CA ASN A 253 83.92 -11.12 7.49
C ASN A 253 83.10 -12.00 6.54
N GLU A 254 83.75 -12.69 5.59
CA GLU A 254 83.11 -13.69 4.71
C GLU A 254 82.52 -14.86 5.52
N ILE A 255 83.27 -15.40 6.49
CA ILE A 255 82.83 -16.50 7.35
C ILE A 255 81.60 -16.08 8.17
N ASP A 256 81.61 -14.88 8.75
CA ASP A 256 80.49 -14.38 9.54
C ASP A 256 79.27 -14.09 8.66
N GLY A 257 79.48 -13.62 7.43
CA GLY A 257 78.42 -13.52 6.41
C GLY A 257 77.75 -14.88 6.14
N VAL A 258 78.55 -15.90 5.84
CA VAL A 258 78.07 -17.27 5.59
C VAL A 258 77.35 -17.85 6.80
N ARG A 259 77.83 -17.60 8.02
CA ARG A 259 77.17 -18.05 9.25
C ARG A 259 75.80 -17.43 9.43
N ARG A 260 75.65 -16.14 9.13
CA ARG A 260 74.35 -15.45 9.18
C ARG A 260 73.37 -16.00 8.14
N GLU A 261 73.83 -16.23 6.92
CA GLU A 261 73.02 -16.84 5.86
C GLU A 261 72.59 -18.28 6.21
N LEU A 262 73.48 -19.06 6.81
CA LEU A 262 73.17 -20.42 7.27
C LEU A 262 72.12 -20.41 8.39
N ALA A 263 72.19 -19.44 9.31
CA ALA A 263 71.18 -19.30 10.37
C ALA A 263 69.80 -18.91 9.79
N ALA A 264 69.77 -17.96 8.85
CA ALA A 264 68.54 -17.52 8.19
C ALA A 264 67.89 -18.66 7.37
N THR A 265 68.69 -19.45 6.66
CA THR A 265 68.19 -20.60 5.89
C THR A 265 67.65 -21.72 6.79
N ARG A 266 68.25 -21.95 7.95
CA ARG A 266 67.73 -22.91 8.94
C ARG A 266 66.37 -22.49 9.48
N LEU A 267 66.23 -21.24 9.91
CA LEU A 267 64.95 -20.67 10.35
C LEU A 267 63.85 -20.84 9.28
N ARG A 268 64.17 -20.50 8.02
CA ARG A 268 63.22 -20.65 6.92
C ARG A 268 62.81 -22.11 6.68
N ASN A 269 63.73 -23.05 6.84
CA ASN A 269 63.40 -24.47 6.72
C ASN A 269 62.54 -24.94 7.89
N GLU A 270 62.80 -24.49 9.11
CA GLU A 270 61.97 -24.78 10.28
C GLU A 270 60.53 -24.27 10.09
N ASP A 271 60.37 -23.04 9.60
CA ASP A 271 59.04 -22.47 9.26
C ASP A 271 58.32 -23.30 8.20
N LEU A 272 59.02 -23.69 7.12
CA LEU A 272 58.45 -24.51 6.05
C LEU A 272 58.07 -25.92 6.53
N GLU A 273 58.86 -26.51 7.42
CA GLU A 273 58.53 -27.79 8.05
C GLU A 273 57.31 -27.66 8.97
N GLU A 274 57.18 -26.56 9.71
CA GLU A 274 56.01 -26.28 10.54
C GLU A 274 54.74 -26.10 9.68
N ASP A 275 54.84 -25.35 8.57
CA ASP A 275 53.74 -25.16 7.63
C ASP A 275 53.33 -26.48 6.96
N LEU A 276 54.30 -27.33 6.58
CA LEU A 276 54.03 -28.67 6.09
C LEU A 276 53.31 -29.53 7.13
N ARG A 277 53.72 -29.45 8.41
CA ARG A 277 53.04 -30.14 9.50
C ARG A 277 51.60 -29.64 9.66
N LYS A 278 51.38 -28.31 9.67
CA LYS A 278 50.04 -27.71 9.74
C LYS A 278 49.14 -28.13 8.59
N MET A 279 49.64 -28.13 7.35
CA MET A 279 48.87 -28.59 6.19
C MET A 279 48.60 -30.09 6.23
N SER A 280 49.55 -30.91 6.69
CA SER A 280 49.38 -32.35 6.82
C SER A 280 48.42 -32.76 7.96
N ALA A 281 48.30 -31.90 8.98
CA ALA A 281 47.40 -32.03 10.12
C ALA A 281 46.04 -31.35 9.90
N GLY A 282 45.87 -30.60 8.82
CA GLY A 282 44.57 -30.09 8.40
C GLY A 282 43.57 -31.23 8.12
N PRO A 283 42.25 -30.95 8.19
CA PRO A 283 41.23 -31.98 8.06
C PRO A 283 41.32 -32.61 6.66
N ARG A 284 41.77 -33.87 6.60
CA ARG A 284 41.62 -34.70 5.41
C ARG A 284 40.12 -34.91 5.23
N VAL A 285 39.56 -34.38 4.16
CA VAL A 285 38.15 -34.63 3.80
C VAL A 285 37.99 -36.15 3.74
N GLU A 286 37.19 -36.68 4.66
CA GLU A 286 36.92 -38.12 4.74
C GLU A 286 36.30 -38.54 3.39
N GLN A 287 36.95 -39.47 2.70
CA GLN A 287 36.47 -39.94 1.39
C GLN A 287 35.05 -40.51 1.48
N GLU A 288 34.66 -40.96 2.68
CA GLU A 288 33.32 -41.44 3.02
C GLU A 288 32.28 -40.31 2.96
N THR A 289 32.53 -39.15 3.57
CA THR A 289 31.60 -38.00 3.49
C THR A 289 31.46 -37.48 2.07
N LEU A 290 32.53 -37.53 1.27
CA LEU A 290 32.50 -37.18 -0.16
C LEU A 290 31.68 -38.18 -0.98
N ALA A 291 31.74 -39.47 -0.66
CA ALA A 291 30.94 -40.50 -1.31
C ALA A 291 29.46 -40.37 -0.94
N GLU A 292 29.15 -40.09 0.32
CA GLU A 292 27.78 -39.81 0.80
C GLU A 292 27.18 -38.59 0.11
N LEU A 293 27.90 -37.47 0.05
CA LEU A 293 27.46 -36.28 -0.67
C LEU A 293 27.19 -36.55 -2.15
N ARG A 294 28.05 -37.33 -2.82
CA ARG A 294 27.82 -37.73 -4.22
C ARG A 294 26.57 -38.58 -4.40
N ASN A 295 26.30 -39.48 -3.46
CA ASN A 295 25.09 -40.29 -3.50
C ASN A 295 23.83 -39.46 -3.23
N GLN A 296 23.90 -38.50 -2.32
CA GLN A 296 22.81 -37.54 -2.08
C GLN A 296 22.53 -36.68 -3.31
N VAL A 297 23.56 -36.15 -3.98
CA VAL A 297 23.40 -35.38 -5.22
C VAL A 297 22.72 -36.22 -6.30
N LYS A 298 23.17 -37.47 -6.52
CA LYS A 298 22.52 -38.38 -7.48
C LYS A 298 21.05 -38.65 -7.15
N SER A 299 20.74 -38.85 -5.86
CA SER A 299 19.36 -39.06 -5.42
C SER A 299 18.50 -37.81 -5.65
N LEU A 300 19.06 -36.63 -5.44
CA LEU A 300 18.37 -35.36 -5.68
C LEU A 300 18.15 -35.13 -7.18
N GLU A 301 19.14 -35.43 -8.02
CA GLU A 301 19.01 -35.38 -9.48
C GLU A 301 17.90 -36.30 -9.99
N ALA A 302 17.86 -37.56 -9.54
CA ALA A 302 16.78 -38.49 -9.89
C ALA A 302 15.40 -37.98 -9.41
N SER A 303 15.33 -37.40 -8.21
CA SER A 303 14.07 -36.82 -7.70
C SER A 303 13.62 -35.61 -8.53
N ARG A 304 14.57 -34.80 -9.02
CA ARG A 304 14.30 -33.64 -9.87
C ARG A 304 13.74 -34.09 -11.22
N GLU A 305 14.32 -35.12 -11.84
CA GLU A 305 13.81 -35.67 -13.12
C GLU A 305 12.36 -36.15 -13.00
N VAL A 306 12.05 -36.88 -11.91
CA VAL A 306 10.67 -37.33 -11.65
C VAL A 306 9.71 -36.15 -11.43
N LEU A 307 10.15 -35.10 -10.73
CA LEU A 307 9.34 -33.91 -10.53
C LEU A 307 9.13 -33.13 -11.82
N THR A 308 10.13 -33.03 -12.69
CA THR A 308 9.98 -32.39 -14.00
C THR A 308 9.00 -33.15 -14.89
N GLU A 309 8.99 -34.48 -14.84
CA GLU A 309 8.04 -35.27 -15.62
C GLU A 309 6.61 -35.11 -15.08
N LYS A 310 6.42 -35.13 -13.74
CA LYS A 310 5.12 -34.86 -13.13
C LYS A 310 4.59 -33.46 -13.42
N LEU A 311 5.49 -32.48 -13.50
CA LEU A 311 5.13 -31.12 -13.88
C LEU A 311 4.59 -31.11 -15.32
N ARG A 312 5.31 -31.76 -16.25
CA ARG A 312 4.90 -31.90 -17.66
C ARG A 312 3.54 -32.59 -17.79
N GLU A 313 3.33 -33.70 -17.07
CA GLU A 313 2.03 -34.40 -17.04
C GLU A 313 0.90 -33.50 -16.51
N SER A 314 1.18 -32.72 -15.46
CA SER A 314 0.20 -31.78 -14.90
C SER A 314 -0.14 -30.64 -15.86
N GLU A 315 0.84 -30.13 -16.60
CA GLU A 315 0.65 -29.12 -17.64
C GLU A 315 -0.21 -29.66 -18.78
N GLU A 316 0.04 -30.88 -19.26
CA GLU A 316 -0.79 -31.53 -20.29
C GLU A 316 -2.24 -31.74 -19.84
N LEU A 317 -2.45 -32.12 -18.56
CA LEU A 317 -3.78 -32.24 -17.97
C LEU A 317 -4.48 -30.89 -17.86
N ALA A 318 -3.75 -29.83 -17.49
CA ALA A 318 -4.27 -28.47 -17.44
C ALA A 318 -4.72 -28.00 -18.83
N ASP A 319 -3.88 -28.16 -19.86
CA ASP A 319 -4.20 -27.84 -21.25
C ASP A 319 -5.43 -28.59 -21.77
N ALA A 320 -5.53 -29.89 -21.45
CA ALA A 320 -6.68 -30.69 -21.81
C ALA A 320 -7.96 -30.20 -21.11
N SER A 321 -7.86 -29.78 -19.85
CA SER A 321 -8.98 -29.22 -19.11
C SER A 321 -9.40 -27.85 -19.66
N GLU A 322 -8.46 -27.00 -20.07
CA GLU A 322 -8.74 -25.70 -20.67
C GLU A 322 -9.43 -25.84 -22.02
N LYS A 323 -8.98 -26.79 -22.86
CA LYS A 323 -9.66 -27.11 -24.13
C LYS A 323 -11.10 -27.58 -23.89
N LYS A 324 -11.34 -28.41 -22.87
CA LYS A 324 -12.70 -28.82 -22.48
C LYS A 324 -13.54 -27.63 -21.98
N ALA A 325 -12.96 -26.75 -21.18
CA ALA A 325 -13.65 -25.56 -20.68
C ALA A 325 -14.05 -24.61 -21.83
N LYS A 326 -13.16 -24.38 -22.81
CA LYS A 326 -13.48 -23.63 -24.03
C LYS A 326 -14.63 -24.28 -24.81
N GLY A 327 -14.58 -25.61 -25.00
CA GLY A 327 -15.67 -26.34 -25.63
C GLY A 327 -17.01 -26.21 -24.90
N TYR A 328 -17.01 -26.24 -23.55
CA TYR A 328 -18.23 -25.96 -22.79
C TYR A 328 -18.73 -24.54 -22.96
N LEU A 329 -17.84 -23.55 -23.01
CA LEU A 329 -18.18 -22.15 -23.21
C LEU A 329 -18.84 -21.93 -24.59
N ASP A 330 -18.30 -22.56 -25.63
CA ASP A 330 -18.91 -22.55 -26.97
C ASP A 330 -20.33 -23.15 -26.93
N THR A 331 -20.51 -24.29 -26.27
CA THR A 331 -21.85 -24.92 -26.14
C THR A 331 -22.84 -24.08 -25.33
N ILE A 332 -22.36 -23.32 -24.34
CA ILE A 332 -23.19 -22.38 -23.57
C ILE A 332 -23.62 -21.23 -24.49
N SER A 333 -22.70 -20.63 -25.24
CA SER A 333 -23.03 -19.55 -26.16
C SER A 333 -24.06 -19.97 -27.22
N GLU A 334 -23.95 -21.20 -27.74
CA GLU A 334 -24.93 -21.74 -28.69
C GLU A 334 -26.30 -21.93 -28.04
N LYS A 335 -26.35 -22.36 -26.77
CA LYS A 335 -27.60 -22.50 -26.02
C LYS A 335 -28.23 -21.15 -25.68
N ASP A 336 -27.43 -20.15 -25.34
CA ASP A 336 -27.92 -18.80 -25.05
C ASP A 336 -28.56 -18.15 -26.28
N LEU A 337 -27.95 -18.34 -27.46
CA LEU A 337 -28.56 -17.94 -28.74
C LEU A 337 -29.90 -18.65 -28.97
N LYS A 338 -29.96 -19.97 -28.75
CA LYS A 338 -31.21 -20.74 -28.88
C LYS A 338 -32.28 -20.29 -27.87
N ILE A 339 -31.90 -19.93 -26.65
CA ILE A 339 -32.81 -19.38 -25.65
C ILE A 339 -33.36 -18.05 -26.13
N GLY A 340 -32.52 -17.13 -26.63
CA GLY A 340 -32.97 -15.86 -27.21
C GLY A 340 -33.95 -16.05 -28.38
N ASP A 341 -33.69 -17.00 -29.27
CA ASP A 341 -34.60 -17.36 -30.37
C ASP A 341 -35.94 -17.94 -29.86
N LEU A 342 -35.91 -18.73 -28.79
CA LEU A 342 -37.13 -19.27 -28.18
C LEU A 342 -37.93 -18.18 -27.46
N GLU A 343 -37.27 -17.26 -26.75
CA GLU A 343 -37.92 -16.13 -26.08
C GLU A 343 -38.61 -15.19 -27.09
N THR A 344 -37.97 -14.92 -28.22
CA THR A 344 -38.60 -14.13 -29.29
C THR A 344 -39.82 -14.84 -29.88
N LYS A 345 -39.76 -16.16 -30.08
CA LYS A 345 -40.92 -16.97 -30.50
C LYS A 345 -42.04 -16.95 -29.46
N VAL A 346 -41.72 -17.06 -28.17
CA VAL A 346 -42.72 -16.97 -27.09
C VAL A 346 -43.42 -15.61 -27.12
N ARG A 347 -42.67 -14.50 -27.25
CA ARG A 347 -43.27 -13.16 -27.40
C ARG A 347 -44.20 -13.06 -28.60
N GLN A 348 -43.79 -13.60 -29.76
CA GLN A 348 -44.65 -13.62 -30.95
C GLN A 348 -45.94 -14.43 -30.73
N LEU A 349 -45.86 -15.57 -30.04
CA LEU A 349 -47.03 -16.36 -29.68
C LEU A 349 -47.93 -15.64 -28.68
N ASP A 350 -47.37 -14.95 -27.69
CA ASP A 350 -48.14 -14.14 -26.73
C ASP A 350 -48.89 -13.00 -27.42
N GLU A 351 -48.26 -12.32 -28.38
CA GLU A 351 -48.93 -11.31 -29.22
C GLU A 351 -50.06 -11.93 -30.06
N GLN A 352 -49.86 -13.13 -30.62
CA GLN A 352 -50.92 -13.84 -31.33
C GLN A 352 -52.07 -14.24 -30.41
N ILE A 353 -51.77 -14.69 -29.19
CA ILE A 353 -52.78 -15.01 -28.17
C ILE A 353 -53.56 -13.76 -27.80
N ALA A 354 -52.91 -12.60 -27.62
CA ALA A 354 -53.58 -11.34 -27.32
C ALA A 354 -54.55 -10.95 -28.46
N LYS A 355 -54.08 -10.99 -29.72
CA LYS A 355 -54.93 -10.73 -30.90
C LYS A 355 -56.10 -11.70 -31.01
N ASN A 356 -55.88 -12.98 -30.68
CA ASN A 356 -56.95 -13.98 -30.68
C ASN A 356 -57.95 -13.74 -29.54
N LYS A 357 -57.50 -13.28 -28.36
CA LYS A 357 -58.40 -12.89 -27.26
C LYS A 357 -59.27 -11.70 -27.64
N GLU A 358 -58.71 -10.69 -28.31
CA GLU A 358 -59.48 -9.55 -28.86
C GLU A 358 -60.55 -10.04 -29.84
N ARG A 359 -60.19 -10.87 -30.82
CA ARG A 359 -61.15 -11.46 -31.76
C ARG A 359 -62.23 -12.30 -31.07
N MET A 360 -61.89 -13.04 -30.03
CA MET A 360 -62.87 -13.80 -29.25
C MET A 360 -63.82 -12.87 -28.49
N ALA A 361 -63.32 -11.76 -27.94
CA ALA A 361 -64.17 -10.75 -27.30
C ALA A 361 -65.12 -10.08 -28.30
N GLU A 362 -64.64 -9.75 -29.51
CA GLU A 362 -65.49 -9.26 -30.61
C GLU A 362 -66.56 -10.29 -30.99
N MET A 363 -66.18 -11.57 -31.09
CA MET A 363 -67.12 -12.66 -31.38
C MET A 363 -68.18 -12.83 -30.28
N ASP A 364 -67.80 -12.70 -29.01
CA ASP A 364 -68.74 -12.76 -27.89
C ASP A 364 -69.66 -11.54 -27.85
N GLU A 365 -69.18 -10.34 -28.22
CA GLU A 365 -70.03 -9.16 -28.41
C GLU A 365 -71.03 -9.37 -29.55
N ILE A 366 -70.58 -9.90 -30.69
CA ILE A 366 -71.45 -10.24 -31.83
C ILE A 366 -72.48 -11.29 -31.41
N ARG A 367 -72.09 -12.32 -30.65
CA ARG A 367 -73.02 -13.33 -30.12
C ARG A 367 -74.03 -12.72 -29.16
N ALA A 368 -73.62 -11.79 -28.29
CA ALA A 368 -74.54 -11.08 -27.40
C ALA A 368 -75.54 -10.24 -28.20
N ARG A 369 -75.06 -9.51 -29.22
CA ARG A 369 -75.93 -8.79 -30.17
C ARG A 369 -76.90 -9.74 -30.87
N LEU A 370 -76.42 -10.87 -31.40
CA LEU A 370 -77.27 -11.88 -32.04
C LEU A 370 -78.33 -12.40 -31.07
N ARG A 371 -77.97 -12.78 -29.85
CA ARG A 371 -78.93 -13.20 -28.81
C ARG A 371 -79.97 -12.13 -28.50
N SER A 372 -79.60 -10.85 -28.47
CA SER A 372 -80.58 -9.77 -28.29
C SER A 372 -81.55 -9.65 -29.46
N TYR A 373 -81.10 -9.90 -30.69
CA TYR A 373 -81.99 -9.98 -31.85
C TYR A 373 -82.87 -11.24 -31.82
N GLU A 374 -82.31 -12.40 -31.49
CA GLU A 374 -83.03 -13.69 -31.41
C GLU A 374 -84.03 -13.75 -30.25
N SER A 375 -83.72 -13.09 -29.12
CA SER A 375 -84.63 -12.99 -27.97
C SER A 375 -85.95 -12.28 -28.31
N GLY A 376 -85.97 -11.58 -29.44
CA GLY A 376 -87.13 -10.84 -29.91
C GLY A 376 -87.47 -9.65 -29.02
N ASP A 377 -86.64 -9.24 -28.06
CA ASP A 377 -86.93 -8.09 -27.21
C ASP A 377 -87.13 -6.82 -28.03
N LYS A 378 -86.28 -6.59 -29.03
CA LYS A 378 -86.48 -5.51 -30.02
C LYS A 378 -87.76 -5.69 -30.85
N MET A 379 -88.16 -6.93 -31.13
CA MET A 379 -89.40 -7.22 -31.86
C MET A 379 -90.62 -6.94 -30.99
N ARG A 380 -90.58 -7.29 -29.70
CA ARG A 380 -91.62 -7.00 -28.71
C ARG A 380 -91.71 -5.50 -28.43
N GLU A 381 -90.58 -4.80 -28.34
CA GLU A 381 -90.57 -3.33 -28.26
C GLU A 381 -91.18 -2.70 -29.51
N LEU A 382 -90.86 -3.20 -30.71
CA LEU A 382 -91.45 -2.74 -31.96
C LEU A 382 -92.97 -3.01 -31.99
N GLU A 383 -93.42 -4.20 -31.60
CA GLU A 383 -94.84 -4.53 -31.49
C GLU A 383 -95.56 -3.66 -30.46
N ARG A 384 -94.92 -3.37 -29.32
CA ARG A 384 -95.46 -2.45 -28.31
C ARG A 384 -95.62 -1.04 -28.89
N VAL A 385 -94.58 -0.51 -29.54
CA VAL A 385 -94.63 0.83 -30.18
C VAL A 385 -95.68 0.85 -31.29
N LYS A 386 -95.81 -0.23 -32.07
CA LYS A 386 -96.85 -0.37 -33.10
C LYS A 386 -98.25 -0.34 -32.49
N ALA A 387 -98.47 -1.07 -31.39
CA ALA A 387 -99.74 -1.06 -30.68
C ALA A 387 -100.06 0.32 -30.06
N GLU A 388 -99.05 1.03 -29.54
CA GLU A 388 -99.21 2.41 -29.07
C GLU A 388 -99.57 3.36 -30.22
N LEU A 389 -98.95 3.20 -31.40
CA LEU A 389 -99.28 3.96 -32.61
C LEU A 389 -100.70 3.68 -33.10
N GLU A 390 -101.13 2.41 -33.13
CA GLU A 390 -102.50 2.03 -33.53
C GLU A 390 -103.55 2.62 -32.58
N ARG A 391 -103.28 2.61 -31.26
CA ARG A 391 -104.15 3.29 -30.27
C ARG A 391 -104.21 4.80 -30.49
N ALA A 392 -103.06 5.44 -30.70
CA ALA A 392 -102.99 6.87 -30.97
C ALA A 392 -103.75 7.23 -32.26
N SER A 393 -103.60 6.42 -33.32
CA SER A 393 -104.32 6.59 -34.58
C SER A 393 -105.83 6.40 -34.41
N GLY A 394 -106.27 5.41 -33.62
CA GLY A 394 -107.69 5.21 -33.31
C GLY A 394 -108.29 6.39 -32.54
N ASN A 395 -107.55 6.93 -31.56
CA ASN A 395 -107.96 8.13 -30.84
C ASN A 395 -108.04 9.36 -31.76
N LEU A 396 -107.06 9.53 -32.65
CA LEU A 396 -107.08 10.60 -33.65
C LEU A 396 -108.32 10.50 -34.54
N SER A 397 -108.65 9.30 -35.02
CA SER A 397 -109.84 9.08 -35.86
C SER A 397 -111.13 9.47 -35.14
N ARG A 398 -111.30 9.08 -33.87
CA ARG A 398 -112.49 9.46 -33.07
C ARG A 398 -112.57 10.97 -32.84
N MET A 399 -111.46 11.60 -32.47
CA MET A 399 -111.40 13.06 -32.31
C MET A 399 -111.72 13.78 -33.63
N THR A 400 -111.36 13.18 -34.77
CA THR A 400 -111.68 13.74 -36.09
C THR A 400 -113.18 13.61 -36.38
N GLU A 401 -113.80 12.47 -36.07
CA GLU A 401 -115.24 12.25 -36.22
C GLU A 401 -116.05 13.19 -35.31
N ASP A 402 -115.67 13.31 -34.03
CA ASP A 402 -116.29 14.25 -33.08
C ASP A 402 -116.14 15.71 -33.57
N TYR A 403 -114.99 16.05 -34.15
CA TYR A 403 -114.76 17.36 -34.75
C TYR A 403 -115.67 17.61 -35.96
N GLU A 404 -115.87 16.63 -36.83
CA GLU A 404 -116.79 16.75 -37.96
C GLU A 404 -118.25 16.88 -37.50
N GLU A 405 -118.67 16.12 -36.48
CA GLU A 405 -120.03 16.21 -35.93
C GLU A 405 -120.28 17.58 -35.28
N THR A 406 -119.33 18.08 -34.50
CA THR A 406 -119.42 19.42 -33.88
C THR A 406 -119.41 20.53 -34.92
N LYS A 407 -118.61 20.39 -35.99
CA LYS A 407 -118.62 21.30 -37.13
C LYS A 407 -119.97 21.31 -37.84
N ALA A 408 -120.60 20.15 -38.06
CA ALA A 408 -121.92 20.06 -38.68
C ALA A 408 -123.01 20.73 -37.81
N LYS A 409 -122.95 20.54 -36.48
CA LYS A 409 -123.85 21.23 -35.53
C LYS A 409 -123.66 22.74 -35.56
N LEU A 410 -122.41 23.21 -35.63
CA LEU A 410 -122.11 24.63 -35.73
C LEU A 410 -122.68 25.25 -37.01
N GLN A 411 -122.47 24.61 -38.17
CA GLN A 411 -123.02 25.05 -39.45
C GLN A 411 -124.55 25.14 -39.41
N HIS A 412 -125.22 24.17 -38.80
CA HIS A 412 -126.67 24.20 -38.64
C HIS A 412 -127.15 25.38 -37.78
N ALA A 413 -126.42 25.71 -36.71
CA ALA A 413 -126.71 26.87 -35.88
C ALA A 413 -126.47 28.19 -36.62
N GLU A 414 -125.41 28.29 -37.42
CA GLU A 414 -125.11 29.46 -38.25
C GLU A 414 -126.23 29.73 -39.27
N GLU A 415 -126.68 28.71 -40.02
CA GLU A 415 -127.80 28.82 -40.97
C GLU A 415 -129.09 29.29 -40.30
N THR A 416 -129.35 28.81 -39.08
CA THR A 416 -130.54 29.17 -38.31
C THR A 416 -130.50 30.64 -37.90
N LEU A 417 -129.36 31.11 -37.40
CA LEU A 417 -129.17 32.52 -37.02
C LEU A 417 -129.25 33.46 -38.22
N GLU A 418 -128.69 33.07 -39.37
CA GLU A 418 -128.79 33.86 -40.60
C GLU A 418 -130.24 34.02 -41.06
N GLY A 419 -131.04 32.94 -40.95
CA GLY A 419 -132.49 32.99 -41.15
C GLY A 419 -133.19 34.02 -40.27
N TYR A 420 -132.91 34.02 -38.95
CA TYR A 420 -133.49 35.00 -38.02
C TYR A 420 -133.06 36.44 -38.34
N LEU A 421 -131.80 36.66 -38.70
CA LEU A 421 -131.30 38.00 -39.04
C LEU A 421 -132.01 38.58 -40.27
N SER A 422 -132.28 37.76 -41.29
CA SER A 422 -132.99 38.19 -42.51
C SER A 422 -134.43 38.67 -42.25
N LEU A 423 -135.04 38.26 -41.13
CA LEU A 423 -136.41 38.62 -40.76
C LEU A 423 -136.52 39.93 -39.99
N MET A 424 -135.42 40.43 -39.41
CA MET A 424 -135.44 41.60 -38.54
C MET A 424 -135.63 42.94 -39.28
N ASP A 425 -135.57 42.95 -40.62
CA ASP A 425 -135.73 44.17 -41.43
C ASP A 425 -137.17 44.72 -41.46
N SER A 426 -138.17 43.98 -40.99
CA SER A 426 -139.56 44.45 -40.90
C SER A 426 -140.26 43.93 -39.64
N THR A 427 -140.53 44.83 -38.68
CA THR A 427 -141.10 44.49 -37.36
C THR A 427 -142.44 43.75 -37.42
N GLU A 428 -143.28 44.04 -38.42
CA GLU A 428 -144.57 43.36 -38.60
C GLU A 428 -144.39 41.96 -39.20
N LYS A 429 -143.43 41.81 -40.12
CA LYS A 429 -143.03 40.52 -40.70
C LYS A 429 -142.38 39.61 -39.64
N THR A 430 -141.50 40.16 -38.80
CA THR A 430 -140.91 39.42 -37.66
C THR A 430 -141.99 38.95 -36.69
N LYS A 431 -142.98 39.79 -36.36
CA LYS A 431 -144.11 39.38 -35.50
C LYS A 431 -144.96 38.30 -36.15
N ALA A 432 -145.27 38.40 -37.44
CA ALA A 432 -145.99 37.37 -38.17
C ALA A 432 -145.28 36.01 -38.10
N TYR A 433 -143.96 36.01 -38.25
CA TYR A 433 -143.14 34.80 -38.13
C TYR A 433 -143.10 34.27 -36.69
N LEU A 434 -142.83 35.11 -35.69
CA LEU A 434 -142.79 34.70 -34.28
C LEU A 434 -144.11 34.08 -33.82
N MET A 435 -145.24 34.59 -34.30
CA MET A 435 -146.53 33.98 -33.99
C MET A 435 -146.65 32.57 -34.60
N VAL A 436 -146.11 32.33 -35.80
CA VAL A 436 -146.08 30.99 -36.43
C VAL A 436 -145.05 30.07 -35.76
N GLU A 437 -143.92 30.60 -35.31
CA GLU A 437 -142.91 29.87 -34.54
C GLU A 437 -143.47 29.40 -33.19
N GLU A 438 -144.17 30.27 -32.47
CA GLU A 438 -144.76 29.94 -31.15
C GLU A 438 -145.93 28.95 -31.25
N HIS A 439 -146.75 29.05 -32.30
CA HIS A 439 -147.95 28.22 -32.46
C HIS A 439 -147.74 27.00 -33.37
N GLY A 440 -146.62 26.93 -34.09
CA GLY A 440 -146.27 25.84 -34.99
C GLY A 440 -146.93 25.91 -36.37
N GLU A 441 -148.25 26.12 -36.38
CA GLU A 441 -149.06 26.37 -37.58
C GLU A 441 -150.13 27.42 -37.31
N MET A 442 -150.42 28.27 -38.30
CA MET A 442 -151.45 29.29 -38.13
C MET A 442 -152.02 29.74 -39.47
N SER A 443 -153.32 30.06 -39.51
CA SER A 443 -153.95 30.51 -40.75
C SER A 443 -153.53 31.94 -41.12
N ILE A 444 -153.33 32.20 -42.41
CA ILE A 444 -152.97 33.53 -42.94
C ILE A 444 -154.01 34.59 -42.55
N ARG A 445 -155.29 34.22 -42.42
CA ARG A 445 -156.34 35.13 -41.95
C ARG A 445 -156.23 35.47 -40.47
N GLU A 446 -155.82 34.53 -39.63
CA GLU A 446 -155.63 34.78 -38.20
C GLU A 446 -154.43 35.69 -37.96
N ILE A 447 -153.33 35.46 -38.66
CA ILE A 447 -152.15 36.33 -38.64
C ILE A 447 -152.51 37.75 -39.12
N ALA A 448 -153.26 37.85 -40.22
CA ALA A 448 -153.71 39.13 -40.74
C ALA A 448 -154.61 39.88 -39.75
N ARG A 449 -155.51 39.16 -39.07
CA ARG A 449 -156.40 39.74 -38.06
C ARG A 449 -155.64 40.18 -36.81
N SER A 450 -154.69 39.40 -36.32
CA SER A 450 -153.91 39.75 -35.11
C SER A 450 -153.00 40.94 -35.33
N LEU A 451 -152.43 41.07 -36.54
CA LEU A 451 -151.53 42.17 -36.90
C LEU A 451 -152.26 43.39 -37.48
N GLY A 452 -153.56 43.29 -37.77
CA GLY A 452 -154.36 44.39 -38.32
C GLY A 452 -154.04 44.72 -39.78
N VAL A 453 -153.41 43.80 -40.51
CA VAL A 453 -152.99 43.96 -41.92
C VAL A 453 -153.91 43.18 -42.85
N ALA A 454 -153.95 43.57 -44.13
CA ALA A 454 -154.72 42.82 -45.12
C ALA A 454 -154.14 41.39 -45.31
N PRO A 455 -154.97 40.34 -45.42
CA PRO A 455 -154.49 38.96 -45.64
C PRO A 455 -153.57 38.79 -46.86
N ALA A 456 -153.70 39.62 -47.88
CA ALA A 456 -152.81 39.61 -49.05
C ALA A 456 -151.36 40.02 -48.71
N ILE A 457 -151.15 40.88 -47.71
CA ILE A 457 -149.80 41.28 -47.26
C ILE A 457 -149.16 40.12 -46.50
N VAL A 458 -149.93 39.48 -45.62
CA VAL A 458 -149.46 38.28 -44.90
C VAL A 458 -149.19 37.13 -45.87
N MET A 459 -149.96 36.98 -46.94
CA MET A 459 -149.67 36.00 -47.99
C MET A 459 -148.32 36.28 -48.65
N LYS A 460 -148.00 37.54 -48.98
CA LYS A 460 -146.66 37.90 -49.51
C LYS A 460 -145.55 37.60 -48.50
N TRP A 461 -145.75 37.91 -47.22
CA TRP A 461 -144.79 37.54 -46.18
C TRP A 461 -144.64 36.03 -46.07
N SER A 462 -145.73 35.28 -46.23
CA SER A 462 -145.74 33.82 -46.22
C SER A 462 -144.96 33.24 -47.39
N GLU A 463 -145.07 33.83 -48.58
CA GLU A 463 -144.25 33.49 -49.75
C GLU A 463 -142.77 33.82 -49.49
N GLU A 464 -142.47 34.98 -48.90
CA GLU A 464 -141.10 35.35 -48.53
C GLU A 464 -140.53 34.43 -47.42
N PHE A 465 -141.35 33.97 -46.48
CA PHE A 465 -140.93 32.98 -45.47
C PHE A 465 -140.65 31.62 -46.09
N GLN A 466 -141.38 31.27 -47.17
CA GLN A 466 -141.12 30.07 -47.95
C GLN A 466 -139.82 30.20 -48.76
N ASP A 467 -139.55 31.35 -49.36
CA ASP A 467 -138.29 31.62 -50.07
C ASP A 467 -137.08 31.61 -49.12
N LEU A 468 -137.24 32.13 -47.90
CA LEU A 468 -136.22 32.06 -46.84
C LEU A 468 -136.12 30.66 -46.21
N GLY A 469 -137.03 29.73 -46.55
CA GLY A 469 -137.02 28.34 -46.07
C GLY A 469 -137.37 28.18 -44.59
N ILE A 470 -137.90 29.22 -43.95
CA ILE A 470 -138.17 29.30 -42.49
C ILE A 470 -139.62 28.94 -42.13
N ALA A 471 -140.56 29.09 -43.06
CA ALA A 471 -141.94 28.59 -42.92
C ALA A 471 -142.48 28.18 -44.29
N TRP A 472 -143.53 27.35 -44.32
CA TRP A 472 -144.09 26.80 -45.55
C TRP A 472 -145.58 27.03 -45.59
N ILE A 473 -146.11 27.40 -46.76
CA ILE A 473 -147.56 27.48 -46.96
C ILE A 473 -148.11 26.08 -47.24
N VAL A 474 -149.08 25.64 -46.45
CA VAL A 474 -149.82 24.40 -46.61
C VAL A 474 -151.29 24.75 -46.93
N ASP A 475 -151.86 24.06 -47.92
CA ASP A 475 -153.25 24.24 -48.40
C ASP A 475 -153.64 25.67 -48.81
N GLY A 476 -152.64 26.47 -49.20
CA GLY A 476 -152.80 27.84 -49.71
C GLY A 476 -153.34 28.86 -48.70
N THR A 477 -153.58 28.45 -47.45
CA THR A 477 -154.24 29.30 -46.44
C THR A 477 -153.61 29.21 -45.04
N THR A 478 -152.72 28.25 -44.79
CA THR A 478 -152.07 28.02 -43.51
C THR A 478 -150.56 28.10 -43.66
N LEU A 479 -149.89 28.75 -42.71
CA LEU A 479 -148.44 28.89 -42.66
C LEU A 479 -147.89 28.03 -41.51
N VAL A 480 -146.92 27.16 -41.81
CA VAL A 480 -146.34 26.18 -40.89
C VAL A 480 -144.83 26.41 -40.73
N HIS A 481 -144.32 26.40 -39.50
CA HIS A 481 -142.90 26.59 -39.22
C HIS A 481 -142.00 25.47 -39.81
N ARG A 482 -140.77 25.79 -40.26
CA ARG A 482 -139.82 24.84 -40.90
C ARG A 482 -139.61 23.56 -40.09
N ASP A 483 -139.51 23.68 -38.77
CA ASP A 483 -139.17 22.55 -37.90
C ASP A 483 -140.32 21.56 -37.70
N GLN A 484 -141.57 21.98 -37.94
CA GLN A 484 -142.74 21.10 -37.81
C GLN A 484 -143.08 20.35 -39.11
N LYS A 485 -142.52 20.76 -40.25
CA LYS A 485 -142.67 20.02 -41.52
C LYS A 485 -141.81 18.74 -41.60
N LYS A 486 -140.93 18.51 -40.61
CA LYS A 486 -140.03 17.35 -40.55
C LYS A 486 -140.45 16.26 -39.57
N SER A 487 -141.68 16.30 -39.03
CA SER A 487 -142.29 15.12 -38.40
C SER A 487 -143.10 14.30 -39.38
#